data_AF-A0A2K4MT13-F1
#
_entry.id   AF-A0A2K4MT13-F1
#
_cell.length_a   1.000
_cell.length_b   1.000
_cell.length_c   1.000
_cell.angle_alpha   90.00
_cell.angle_beta   90.00
_cell.angle_gamma   90.00
#
_symmetry.space_group_name_H-M   'P 1'
#
loop_
_entity.id
_entity.type
_entity.pdbx_description
1 polymer ?
#
loop_
_entity_poly.entity_id
_entity_poly.type
_entity_poly.pdbx_seq_one_letter_code
_entity_poly.pdbx_strand_id
1 'polypeptide(L)'
;MMERPMRVAGRYMFLLAAGSCALMSQPVWAMPPGMEEKIADVMVWVVVVAVPLAALYLFWKVHVLPEVFAEKHHHPQKRAIQVLCLLSLAFGGLLWPLAWLWAFTKPTSYKAAYGTDKHDDFFLKPDGAHGGQPLDLAIVDDEIVLLQEKLQQLSKKRALIMASQEKIAGEASRAEGGDHA
;
A
#
# COMPACT_ATOMS: atom_id res chain seq x y z
N MET A 1 30.98 -17.19 -16.27
CA MET A 1 30.29 -16.55 -15.13
C MET A 1 28.90 -17.18 -15.09
N MET A 2 28.63 -17.99 -14.07
CA MET A 2 27.52 -18.94 -13.98
C MET A 2 26.27 -18.27 -13.38
N GLU A 3 25.17 -18.25 -14.10
CA GLU A 3 23.84 -17.90 -13.57
C GLU A 3 23.12 -19.20 -13.16
N ARG A 4 22.90 -19.41 -11.85
CA ARG A 4 22.11 -20.54 -11.32
C ARG A 4 20.65 -20.11 -11.12
N PRO A 5 19.64 -20.79 -11.70
CA PRO A 5 18.24 -20.52 -11.39
C PRO A 5 17.82 -21.25 -10.10
N MET A 6 17.85 -20.54 -8.96
CA MET A 6 17.27 -21.02 -7.69
C MET A 6 15.75 -20.75 -7.60
N ARG A 7 14.92 -21.45 -8.40
CA ARG A 7 13.44 -21.36 -8.25
C ARG A 7 12.70 -22.70 -8.22
N VAL A 8 13.43 -23.80 -8.06
CA VAL A 8 12.84 -25.14 -8.09
C VAL A 8 12.86 -25.82 -6.72
N ALA A 9 13.74 -25.41 -5.81
CA ALA A 9 13.96 -26.09 -4.51
C ALA A 9 12.74 -26.08 -3.56
N GLY A 10 11.89 -25.05 -3.58
CA GLY A 10 10.78 -24.93 -2.62
C GLY A 10 9.68 -25.98 -2.79
N ARG A 11 9.38 -26.41 -4.02
CA ARG A 11 8.30 -27.37 -4.29
C ARG A 11 8.73 -28.82 -4.08
N TYR A 12 10.00 -29.13 -4.37
CA TYR A 12 10.57 -30.46 -4.07
C TYR A 12 10.91 -30.63 -2.60
N MET A 13 11.18 -29.55 -1.84
CA MET A 13 11.38 -29.64 -0.40
C MET A 13 10.08 -29.96 0.35
N PHE A 14 8.94 -29.43 -0.10
CA PHE A 14 7.63 -29.82 0.44
C PHE A 14 7.22 -31.25 0.04
N LEU A 15 7.56 -31.70 -1.17
CA LEU A 15 7.28 -33.08 -1.60
C LEU A 15 8.22 -34.11 -0.95
N LEU A 16 9.48 -33.76 -0.68
CA LEU A 16 10.42 -34.59 0.10
C LEU A 16 10.07 -34.63 1.59
N ALA A 17 9.56 -33.52 2.16
CA ALA A 17 9.07 -33.50 3.54
C ALA A 17 7.78 -34.31 3.73
N ALA A 18 6.86 -34.27 2.75
CA ALA A 18 5.65 -35.09 2.78
C ALA A 18 5.97 -36.60 2.62
N GLY A 19 6.94 -36.95 1.77
CA GLY A 19 7.44 -38.33 1.66
C GLY A 19 8.15 -38.82 2.94
N SER A 20 8.85 -37.93 3.65
CA SER A 20 9.53 -38.26 4.91
C SER A 20 8.57 -38.46 6.08
N CYS A 21 7.40 -37.80 6.06
CA CYS A 21 6.38 -37.95 7.10
C CYS A 21 5.66 -39.32 7.03
N ALA A 22 5.53 -39.89 5.84
CA ALA A 22 4.96 -41.23 5.65
C ALA A 22 5.90 -42.37 6.10
N LEU A 23 7.20 -42.10 6.24
CA LEU A 23 8.22 -43.08 6.70
C LEU A 23 8.40 -43.11 8.23
N MET A 24 7.77 -42.18 8.96
CA MET A 24 7.91 -42.07 10.43
C MET A 24 6.97 -42.99 11.22
N SER A 25 6.01 -43.67 10.57
CA SER A 25 5.12 -44.63 11.23
C SER A 25 5.80 -46.00 11.37
N GLN A 26 6.91 -46.06 12.10
CA GLN A 26 7.47 -47.32 12.58
C GLN A 26 6.68 -47.77 13.83
N PRO A 27 6.26 -49.03 13.95
CA PRO A 27 5.71 -49.52 15.21
C PRO A 27 6.84 -49.54 16.24
N VAL A 28 6.71 -48.74 17.30
CA VAL A 28 7.55 -48.82 18.50
C VAL A 28 7.44 -50.23 19.05
N TRP A 29 8.48 -51.03 18.80
CA TRP A 29 8.64 -52.34 19.40
C TRP A 29 9.82 -52.25 20.35
N ALA A 30 9.52 -52.44 21.65
CA ALA A 30 10.42 -52.48 22.79
C ALA A 30 10.99 -51.14 23.30
N MET A 31 10.12 -50.28 23.86
CA MET A 31 10.55 -49.36 24.91
C MET A 31 10.39 -50.05 26.29
N PRO A 32 11.28 -49.82 27.27
CA PRO A 32 11.14 -50.42 28.60
C PRO A 32 9.80 -50.01 29.26
N PRO A 33 9.10 -50.93 29.96
CA PRO A 33 7.81 -50.62 30.59
C PRO A 33 7.94 -49.43 31.54
N GLY A 34 7.07 -48.43 31.36
CA GLY A 34 7.03 -47.19 32.15
C GLY A 34 7.82 -46.00 31.60
N MET A 35 8.69 -46.18 30.60
CA MET A 35 9.38 -45.05 29.94
C MET A 35 8.46 -44.29 28.99
N GLU A 36 7.53 -45.01 28.34
CA GLU A 36 6.51 -44.45 27.44
C GLU A 36 5.60 -43.47 28.17
N GLU A 37 5.14 -43.84 29.37
CA GLU A 37 4.28 -42.99 30.21
C GLU A 37 5.00 -41.68 30.57
N LYS A 38 6.29 -41.73 30.93
CA LYS A 38 7.06 -40.53 31.28
C LYS A 38 7.28 -39.60 30.10
N ILE A 39 7.57 -40.15 28.92
CA ILE A 39 7.75 -39.34 27.71
C ILE A 39 6.41 -38.70 27.30
N ALA A 40 5.33 -39.46 27.36
CA ALA A 40 3.99 -38.96 27.07
C ALA A 40 3.60 -37.82 28.02
N ASP A 41 3.84 -37.96 29.33
CA ASP A 41 3.50 -36.96 30.34
C ASP A 41 4.26 -35.64 30.13
N VAL A 42 5.56 -35.74 29.81
CA VAL A 42 6.39 -34.56 29.45
C VAL A 42 5.89 -33.92 28.16
N MET A 43 5.58 -34.71 27.13
CA MET A 43 5.09 -34.19 25.86
C MET A 43 3.72 -33.50 25.99
N VAL A 44 2.82 -34.02 26.82
CA VAL A 44 1.54 -33.36 27.10
C VAL A 44 1.80 -32.00 27.74
N TRP A 45 2.68 -31.91 28.73
CA TRP A 45 2.99 -30.63 29.36
C TRP A 45 3.64 -29.63 28.40
N VAL A 46 4.53 -30.11 27.53
CA VAL A 46 5.13 -29.30 26.45
C VAL A 46 4.06 -28.83 25.48
N VAL A 47 3.15 -29.68 25.04
CA VAL A 47 2.08 -29.29 24.10
C VAL A 47 1.11 -28.31 24.76
N VAL A 48 0.69 -28.58 25.99
CA VAL A 48 -0.27 -27.73 26.73
C VAL A 48 0.31 -26.37 27.07
N VAL A 49 1.63 -26.24 27.27
CA VAL A 49 2.25 -24.97 27.69
C VAL A 49 3.02 -24.28 26.55
N ALA A 50 3.89 -25.00 25.83
CA ALA A 50 4.72 -24.40 24.79
C ALA A 50 3.91 -24.04 23.53
N VAL A 51 2.90 -24.84 23.14
CA VAL A 51 2.09 -24.52 21.96
C VAL A 51 1.28 -23.24 22.13
N PRO A 52 0.53 -23.00 23.22
CA PRO A 52 -0.15 -21.72 23.38
C PRO A 52 0.82 -20.54 23.52
N LEU A 53 1.99 -20.71 24.13
CA LEU A 53 3.01 -19.66 24.16
C LEU A 53 3.54 -19.31 22.76
N ALA A 54 3.85 -20.33 21.95
CA ALA A 54 4.29 -20.15 20.58
C ALA A 54 3.19 -19.55 19.70
N ALA A 55 1.95 -20.03 19.86
CA ALA A 55 0.78 -19.51 19.16
C ALA A 55 0.53 -18.05 19.52
N LEU A 56 0.60 -17.68 20.80
CA LEU A 56 0.43 -16.30 21.26
C LEU A 56 1.54 -15.40 20.71
N TYR A 57 2.79 -15.86 20.72
CA TYR A 57 3.91 -15.11 20.14
C TYR A 57 3.72 -14.88 18.64
N LEU A 58 3.38 -15.92 17.87
CA LEU A 58 3.13 -15.81 16.44
C LEU A 58 1.92 -14.92 16.14
N PHE A 59 0.84 -15.12 16.90
CA PHE A 59 -0.38 -14.32 16.84
C PHE A 59 -0.09 -12.84 17.04
N TRP A 60 0.70 -12.50 18.07
CA TRP A 60 1.07 -11.12 18.36
C TRP A 60 1.95 -10.52 17.26
N LYS A 61 2.96 -11.27 16.79
CA LYS A 61 3.85 -10.84 15.70
C LYS A 61 3.09 -10.53 14.42
N VAL A 62 2.09 -11.33 14.07
CA VAL A 62 1.32 -11.10 12.84
C VAL A 62 0.30 -9.97 13.02
N HIS A 63 -0.30 -9.76 14.19
CA HIS A 63 -1.24 -8.64 14.40
C HIS A 63 -0.55 -7.26 14.40
N VAL A 64 0.73 -7.17 14.76
CA VAL A 64 1.51 -5.91 14.74
C VAL A 64 2.02 -5.55 13.35
N LEU A 65 2.18 -6.52 12.45
CA LEU A 65 2.77 -6.32 11.12
C LEU A 65 1.97 -5.37 10.19
N PRO A 66 0.62 -5.37 10.16
CA PRO A 66 -0.18 -4.48 9.33
C PRO A 66 0.04 -2.99 9.61
N GLU A 67 0.27 -2.64 10.88
CA GLU A 67 0.53 -1.26 11.31
C GLU A 67 1.88 -0.77 10.77
N VAL A 68 2.93 -1.59 10.94
CA VAL A 68 4.27 -1.29 10.43
C VAL A 68 4.29 -1.21 8.90
N PHE A 69 3.47 -2.01 8.23
CA PHE A 69 3.32 -1.95 6.77
C PHE A 69 2.62 -0.65 6.33
N ALA A 70 1.56 -0.24 7.03
CA ALA A 70 0.84 1.00 6.73
C ALA A 70 1.69 2.26 6.95
N GLU A 71 2.56 2.27 7.96
CA GLU A 71 3.53 3.35 8.19
C GLU A 71 4.57 3.44 7.08
N LYS A 72 5.18 2.30 6.69
CA LYS A 72 6.19 2.26 5.62
C LYS A 72 5.63 2.60 4.24
N HIS A 73 4.35 2.30 3.99
CA HIS A 73 3.71 2.54 2.70
C HIS A 73 2.88 3.83 2.65
N HIS A 74 2.89 4.65 3.71
CA HIS A 74 2.14 5.91 3.79
C HIS A 74 0.67 5.78 3.35
N HIS A 75 -0.01 4.71 3.78
CA HIS A 75 -1.35 4.42 3.32
C HIS A 75 -2.36 5.45 3.89
N PRO A 76 -3.25 6.04 3.06
CA PRO A 76 -4.21 7.05 3.50
C PRO A 76 -5.29 6.48 4.46
N GLN A 77 -5.28 5.17 4.71
CA GLN A 77 -6.22 4.48 5.58
C GLN A 77 -5.55 3.69 6.71
N LYS A 78 -4.42 4.21 7.24
CA LYS A 78 -3.71 3.65 8.41
C LYS A 78 -4.63 3.32 9.59
N ARG A 79 -5.57 4.23 9.92
CA ARG A 79 -6.52 4.04 11.04
C ARG A 79 -7.57 2.95 10.78
N ALA A 80 -8.03 2.77 9.54
CA ALA A 80 -9.03 1.76 9.24
C ALA A 80 -8.48 0.33 9.41
N ILE A 81 -7.23 0.13 8.96
CA ILE A 81 -6.53 -1.16 9.13
C ILE A 81 -6.26 -1.44 10.62
N GLN A 82 -5.88 -0.43 11.40
CA GLN A 82 -5.68 -0.56 12.85
C GLN A 82 -6.97 -0.95 13.58
N VAL A 83 -8.10 -0.30 13.26
CA VAL A 83 -9.40 -0.63 13.84
C VAL A 83 -9.83 -2.05 13.43
N LEU A 84 -9.58 -2.47 12.19
CA LEU A 84 -9.89 -3.82 11.72
C LEU A 84 -9.03 -4.89 12.43
N CYS A 85 -7.77 -4.58 12.75
CA CYS A 85 -6.90 -5.43 13.56
C CYS A 85 -7.38 -5.53 15.01
N LEU A 86 -7.71 -4.41 15.66
CA LEU A 86 -8.27 -4.40 17.01
C LEU A 86 -9.63 -5.10 17.09
N LEU A 87 -10.46 -4.96 16.04
CA LEU A 87 -11.73 -5.65 15.93
C LEU A 87 -11.53 -7.16 15.71
N SER A 88 -10.53 -7.56 14.92
CA SER A 88 -10.12 -8.97 14.78
C SER A 88 -9.67 -9.57 16.13
N LEU A 89 -8.93 -8.80 16.93
CA LEU A 89 -8.51 -9.21 18.27
C LEU A 89 -9.73 -9.48 19.18
N ALA A 90 -10.74 -8.61 19.12
CA ALA A 90 -12.00 -8.78 19.86
C ALA A 90 -12.81 -10.00 19.38
N PHE A 91 -12.73 -10.34 18.10
CA PHE A 91 -13.39 -11.50 17.48
C PHE A 91 -12.52 -12.78 17.51
N GLY A 92 -11.44 -12.82 18.29
CA GLY A 92 -10.62 -14.03 18.47
C GLY A 92 -9.72 -14.38 17.27
N GLY A 93 -9.36 -13.40 16.45
CA GLY A 93 -8.37 -13.56 15.37
C GLY A 93 -8.92 -14.09 14.05
N LEU A 94 -10.24 -14.35 13.93
CA LEU A 94 -10.81 -14.92 12.71
C LEU A 94 -10.73 -13.97 11.50
N LEU A 95 -10.72 -12.65 11.74
CA LEU A 95 -10.70 -11.63 10.67
C LEU A 95 -9.28 -11.27 10.18
N TRP A 96 -8.24 -11.91 10.71
CA TRP A 96 -6.85 -11.63 10.34
C TRP A 96 -6.52 -11.76 8.82
N PRO A 97 -7.09 -12.70 8.01
CA PRO A 97 -6.73 -12.80 6.59
C PRO A 97 -7.34 -11.66 5.79
N LEU A 98 -8.47 -11.13 6.25
CA LEU A 98 -9.14 -9.98 5.67
C LEU A 98 -8.29 -8.71 5.87
N ALA A 99 -7.66 -8.55 7.04
CA ALA A 99 -6.71 -7.45 7.27
C ALA A 99 -5.53 -7.51 6.30
N TRP A 100 -5.01 -8.71 6.02
CA TRP A 100 -3.94 -8.91 5.05
C TRP A 100 -4.40 -8.62 3.62
N LEU A 101 -5.56 -9.16 3.20
CA LEU A 101 -6.15 -8.88 1.90
C LEU A 101 -6.30 -7.36 1.67
N TRP A 102 -6.78 -6.65 2.69
CA TRP A 102 -7.04 -5.21 2.60
C TRP A 102 -5.77 -4.35 2.61
N ALA A 103 -4.73 -4.77 3.33
CA ALA A 103 -3.41 -4.13 3.28
C ALA A 103 -2.76 -4.21 1.88
N PHE A 104 -3.09 -5.24 1.09
CA PHE A 104 -2.60 -5.39 -0.28
C PHE A 104 -3.49 -4.75 -1.35
N THR A 105 -4.74 -4.40 -1.04
CA THR A 105 -5.64 -3.70 -1.97
C THR A 105 -5.39 -2.19 -1.95
N LYS A 106 -5.00 -1.61 -3.10
CA LYS A 106 -4.83 -0.15 -3.23
C LYS A 106 -6.20 0.57 -3.22
N PRO A 107 -6.32 1.71 -2.53
CA PRO A 107 -7.56 2.47 -2.43
C PRO A 107 -7.78 3.27 -3.73
N THR A 108 -8.28 2.60 -4.76
CA THR A 108 -8.57 3.20 -6.06
C THR A 108 -9.65 4.28 -5.99
N SER A 109 -10.54 4.24 -5.00
CA SER A 109 -11.59 5.24 -4.78
C SER A 109 -11.06 6.57 -4.24
N TYR A 110 -10.08 6.55 -3.33
CA TYR A 110 -9.46 7.78 -2.82
C TYR A 110 -8.64 8.49 -3.91
N LYS A 111 -7.92 7.70 -4.73
CA LYS A 111 -7.22 8.19 -5.93
C LYS A 111 -8.16 8.81 -6.96
N ALA A 112 -9.35 8.23 -7.14
CA ALA A 112 -10.34 8.73 -8.10
C ALA A 112 -10.97 10.06 -7.65
N ALA A 113 -11.14 10.28 -6.35
CA ALA A 113 -11.73 11.51 -5.81
C ALA A 113 -10.71 12.64 -5.60
N TYR A 114 -9.50 12.31 -5.12
CA TYR A 114 -8.50 13.30 -4.69
C TYR A 114 -7.23 13.30 -5.55
N GLY A 115 -7.12 12.43 -6.57
CA GLY A 115 -5.99 12.38 -7.50
C GLY A 115 -4.66 11.91 -6.89
N THR A 116 -4.59 11.75 -5.57
CA THR A 116 -3.41 11.32 -4.83
C THR A 116 -3.74 10.08 -3.99
N ASP A 117 -2.77 9.17 -3.94
CA ASP A 117 -2.83 7.99 -3.05
C ASP A 117 -2.26 8.30 -1.65
N LYS A 118 -1.98 9.58 -1.33
CA LYS A 118 -1.31 9.99 -0.09
C LYS A 118 -2.23 10.84 0.79
N HIS A 119 -2.16 10.62 2.10
CA HIS A 119 -2.91 11.39 3.10
C HIS A 119 -2.38 12.83 3.19
N ASP A 120 -3.22 13.80 3.55
CA ASP A 120 -2.85 15.21 3.72
C ASP A 120 -1.62 15.44 4.63
N ASP A 121 -1.43 14.59 5.65
CA ASP A 121 -0.25 14.57 6.52
C ASP A 121 1.08 14.42 5.76
N PHE A 122 1.08 13.79 4.58
CA PHE A 122 2.29 13.62 3.74
C PHE A 122 2.75 14.94 3.12
N PHE A 123 1.83 15.89 2.90
CA PHE A 123 2.14 17.19 2.30
C PHE A 123 2.42 18.28 3.35
N LEU A 124 2.00 18.06 4.59
CA LEU A 124 2.26 18.97 5.72
C LEU A 124 3.68 18.83 6.30
N LYS A 125 4.36 17.74 5.96
CA LYS A 125 5.59 17.33 6.58
C LYS A 125 6.75 17.60 5.59
N PRO A 126 7.87 18.22 6.01
CA PRO A 126 8.95 18.67 5.13
C PRO A 126 9.75 17.52 4.45
N ASP A 127 9.24 16.30 4.47
CA ASP A 127 9.76 15.08 3.86
C ASP A 127 8.99 14.68 2.58
N GLY A 128 7.94 15.42 2.20
CA GLY A 128 7.36 15.34 0.85
C GLY A 128 8.42 15.68 -0.21
N ALA A 129 8.21 15.27 -1.46
CA ALA A 129 9.17 15.42 -2.57
C ALA A 129 9.69 16.86 -2.84
N HIS A 130 9.18 17.86 -2.12
CA HIS A 130 9.59 19.27 -2.14
C HIS A 130 10.01 19.85 -0.78
N GLY A 131 9.94 19.09 0.32
CA GLY A 131 10.08 19.64 1.67
C GLY A 131 11.51 19.78 2.20
N GLY A 132 12.48 19.18 1.51
CA GLY A 132 13.89 19.16 1.95
C GLY A 132 14.85 19.87 0.99
N GLN A 133 14.36 20.41 -0.14
CA GLN A 133 15.22 21.27 -0.93
C GLN A 133 15.32 22.62 -0.20
N PRO A 134 16.53 23.13 0.09
CA PRO A 134 16.65 24.51 0.50
C PRO A 134 16.00 25.31 -0.62
N LEU A 135 14.92 26.00 -0.27
CA LEU A 135 14.20 26.87 -1.17
C LEU A 135 15.19 27.97 -1.55
N ASP A 136 15.90 27.78 -2.67
CA ASP A 136 16.82 28.77 -3.18
C ASP A 136 15.96 29.95 -3.62
N LEU A 137 16.02 31.02 -2.84
CA LEU A 137 15.16 32.20 -3.02
C LEU A 137 15.27 32.73 -4.45
N ALA A 138 16.46 32.59 -5.07
CA ALA A 138 16.70 32.97 -6.45
C ALA A 138 15.85 32.16 -7.46
N ILE A 139 15.65 30.86 -7.24
CA ILE A 139 14.82 30.01 -8.12
C ILE A 139 13.34 30.37 -7.98
N VAL A 140 12.89 30.65 -6.76
CA VAL A 140 11.48 31.04 -6.50
C VAL A 140 11.17 32.40 -7.11
N ASP A 141 12.08 33.37 -6.99
CA ASP A 141 11.91 34.70 -7.57
C ASP A 141 11.85 34.61 -9.11
N ASP A 142 12.71 33.79 -9.73
CA ASP A 142 12.67 33.52 -11.18
C ASP A 142 11.36 32.85 -11.62
N GLU A 143 10.86 31.88 -10.86
CA GLU A 143 9.58 31.21 -11.14
C GLU A 143 8.39 32.18 -11.02
N ILE A 144 8.38 33.09 -10.04
CA ILE A 144 7.33 34.10 -9.89
C ILE A 144 7.33 35.07 -11.09
N VAL A 145 8.50 35.53 -11.52
CA VAL A 145 8.64 36.41 -12.69
C VAL A 145 8.13 35.71 -13.95
N LEU A 146 8.51 34.44 -14.15
CA LEU A 146 8.08 33.64 -15.30
C LEU A 146 6.56 33.40 -15.31
N LEU A 147 5.96 33.17 -14.14
CA LEU A 147 4.51 33.01 -14.01
C LEU A 147 3.76 34.32 -14.29
N GLN A 148 4.30 35.45 -13.86
CA GLN A 148 3.73 36.77 -14.19
C GLN A 148 3.76 37.04 -15.70
N GLU A 149 4.87 36.69 -16.38
CA GLU A 149 4.97 36.82 -17.83
C GLU A 149 3.95 35.93 -18.55
N LYS A 150 3.80 34.67 -18.12
CA LYS A 150 2.78 33.75 -18.67
C LYS A 150 1.36 34.30 -18.48
N LEU A 151 1.04 34.88 -17.31
CA LEU A 151 -0.25 35.53 -17.07
C LEU A 151 -0.49 36.71 -18.02
N GLN A 152 0.52 37.55 -18.25
CA GLN A 152 0.43 38.66 -19.20
C GLN A 152 0.30 38.17 -20.65
N GLN A 153 0.98 37.08 -21.01
CA GLN A 153 0.87 36.49 -22.33
C GLN A 153 -0.54 35.94 -22.57
N LEU A 154 -1.12 35.27 -21.56
CA LEU A 154 -2.48 34.76 -21.61
C LEU A 154 -3.52 35.90 -21.69
N SER A 155 -3.31 37.00 -20.98
CA SER A 155 -4.22 38.16 -21.05
C SER A 155 -4.17 38.83 -22.43
N LYS A 156 -2.97 38.98 -23.03
CA LYS A 156 -2.82 39.46 -24.42
C LYS A 156 -3.49 38.54 -25.43
N LYS A 157 -3.28 37.22 -25.30
CA LYS A 157 -3.96 36.23 -26.16
C LYS A 157 -5.48 36.34 -26.04
N ARG A 158 -6.01 36.51 -24.83
CA ARG A 158 -7.45 36.73 -24.61
C ARG A 158 -7.95 37.99 -25.32
N ALA A 159 -7.23 39.11 -25.22
CA ALA A 159 -7.61 40.35 -25.90
C ALA A 159 -7.64 40.20 -27.43
N LEU A 160 -6.65 39.52 -28.02
CA LEU A 160 -6.62 39.24 -29.46
C LEU A 160 -7.78 38.34 -29.90
N ILE A 161 -8.13 37.34 -29.09
CA ILE A 161 -9.30 36.48 -29.36
C ILE A 161 -10.58 37.32 -29.31
N MET A 162 -10.74 38.19 -28.31
CA MET A 162 -11.92 39.06 -28.21
C MET A 162 -12.02 40.00 -29.41
N ALA A 163 -10.92 40.64 -29.82
CA ALA A 163 -10.89 41.49 -31.01
C ALA A 163 -11.18 40.70 -32.31
N SER A 164 -10.66 39.47 -32.42
CA SER A 164 -10.99 38.58 -33.52
C SER A 164 -12.46 38.18 -33.53
N GLN A 165 -13.07 37.95 -32.35
CA GLN A 165 -14.50 37.65 -32.24
C GLN A 165 -15.36 38.86 -32.59
N GLU A 166 -14.99 40.07 -32.15
CA GLU A 166 -15.66 41.31 -32.53
C GLU A 166 -15.59 41.56 -34.03
N LYS A 167 -14.44 41.30 -34.67
CA LYS A 167 -14.29 41.43 -36.11
C LYS A 167 -15.15 40.43 -36.87
N ILE A 168 -15.17 39.16 -36.43
CA ILE A 168 -16.01 38.11 -37.02
C ILE A 168 -17.49 38.45 -36.86
N ALA A 169 -17.91 38.95 -35.68
CA ALA A 169 -19.28 39.40 -35.43
C ALA A 169 -19.66 40.62 -36.31
N GLY A 170 -18.73 41.57 -36.49
CA GLY A 170 -18.89 42.71 -37.38
C GLY A 170 -19.02 42.31 -38.85
N GLU A 171 -18.19 41.39 -39.33
CA GLU A 171 -18.26 40.82 -40.68
C GLU A 171 -19.56 40.03 -40.91
N ALA A 172 -20.01 39.26 -39.93
CA ALA A 172 -21.31 38.57 -39.97
C ALA A 172 -22.48 39.56 -40.09
N SER A 173 -22.49 40.63 -39.29
CA SER A 173 -23.53 41.67 -39.38
C SER A 173 -23.51 42.46 -40.71
N ARG A 174 -22.33 42.61 -41.33
CA ARG A 174 -22.16 43.29 -42.62
C ARG A 174 -22.56 42.40 -43.81
N ALA A 175 -22.46 41.08 -43.66
CA ALA A 175 -22.96 40.13 -44.65
C ALA A 175 -24.50 40.04 -44.65
N GLU A 176 -25.16 40.10 -43.48
CA GLU A 176 -26.63 40.10 -43.38
C GLU A 176 -27.27 41.42 -43.88
N GLY A 177 -26.60 42.57 -43.72
CA GLY A 177 -27.11 43.86 -44.22
C GLY A 177 -26.95 44.09 -45.73
N GLY A 178 -26.21 43.23 -46.44
CA GLY A 178 -25.92 43.37 -47.87
C GLY A 178 -26.88 42.62 -48.80
N ASP A 179 -27.78 41.79 -48.27
CA ASP A 179 -28.71 40.95 -49.04
C ASP A 179 -30.11 41.58 -49.21
N HIS A 180 -30.30 42.84 -48.78
CA HIS A 180 -31.56 43.58 -48.84
C HIS A 180 -31.51 44.90 -49.64
N ALA A 181 -30.53 45.06 -50.54
CA ALA A 181 -30.43 46.21 -51.45
C ALA A 181 -30.53 45.78 -52.92
#